data_AF-A0A7V0ZAP8-F1
#
_entry.id   AF-A0A7V0ZAP8-F1
#
_cell.length_a   1.000
_cell.length_b   1.000
_cell.length_c   1.000
_cell.angle_alpha   90.00
_cell.angle_beta   90.00
_cell.angle_gamma   90.00
#
_symmetry.space_group_name_H-M   'P 1'
#
loop_
_entity.id
_entity.type
_entity.pdbx_description
1 polymer ?
#
loop_
_entity_poly.entity_id
_entity_poly.type
_entity_poly.pdbx_seq_one_letter_code
_entity_poly.pdbx_strand_id
1 'polypeptide(L)'
;MTGSDNRARRGVISSMRKCLSVSSYAAVLVLVVFLSASAWAEKVALEDDPPLVLKPKPGKLTGRIAPAEKVQTLKAVSRVTGKTYLPRSLDEKTGEFTFTALPGDAVYDICVATADGRRIEGIDLDFVDARMLRLAEVRRKQLGLPEKKKPSFTRRDVEAILKFAAGWEDFMDFRRILYIRGYGNRATVLIELMRLREFHDSRKQGGETGDLVWRIELWYMEKRGGGWERIPNVERVLHRLRAKPAEWRKIHVEYYPRMSVRIDAKGRSDFLDIILPDTPDASRGRPANTRPKLKTKPHVLGLDEPSTRPAKKKPQTRR
;
A
#
# COMPACT_ATOMS: atom_id res chain seq x y z
N MET A 1 -35.63 14.76 49.21
CA MET A 1 -34.56 14.89 50.22
C MET A 1 -33.73 16.11 49.83
N THR A 2 -34.11 17.29 50.34
CA THR A 2 -33.40 18.01 51.42
C THR A 2 -32.01 18.47 50.94
N GLY A 3 -31.68 19.74 50.76
CA GLY A 3 -32.21 20.98 51.31
C GLY A 3 -31.02 21.84 51.80
N SER A 4 -31.18 23.17 51.76
CA SER A 4 -30.31 24.19 52.42
C SER A 4 -28.90 24.38 51.82
N ASP A 5 -28.28 25.57 51.79
CA ASP A 5 -28.53 26.74 52.64
C ASP A 5 -28.01 28.06 52.01
N ASN A 6 -28.72 29.11 52.38
CA ASN A 6 -28.44 30.53 52.19
C ASN A 6 -27.30 30.99 53.12
N ARG A 7 -26.48 31.97 52.69
CA ARG A 7 -26.34 33.21 53.50
C ARG A 7 -25.67 34.37 52.77
N ALA A 8 -26.41 35.47 52.78
CA ALA A 8 -26.01 36.83 52.45
C ALA A 8 -25.11 37.47 53.54
N ARG A 9 -24.32 38.47 53.16
CA ARG A 9 -24.01 39.64 54.01
C ARG A 9 -23.95 40.93 53.19
N ARG A 10 -24.88 41.83 53.51
CA ARG A 10 -24.84 43.31 53.35
C ARG A 10 -23.76 43.86 54.30
N GLY A 11 -23.16 45.06 54.19
CA GLY A 11 -23.39 46.27 53.42
C GLY A 11 -22.49 47.40 54.01
N VAL A 12 -22.83 48.67 53.70
CA VAL A 12 -22.29 49.98 54.20
C VAL A 12 -21.15 50.54 53.32
N ILE A 13 -21.41 51.45 52.36
CA ILE A 13 -21.71 52.91 52.40
C ILE A 13 -20.54 53.76 52.96
N SER A 14 -19.90 54.58 52.11
CA SER A 14 -19.84 56.05 52.26
C SER A 14 -18.63 56.69 51.54
N SER A 15 -18.95 57.64 50.65
CA SER A 15 -18.29 58.93 50.42
C SER A 15 -16.80 58.99 50.05
N MET A 16 -16.51 59.43 48.82
CA MET A 16 -15.77 60.68 48.68
C MET A 16 -16.04 61.38 47.35
N ARG A 17 -16.34 62.67 47.49
CA ARG A 17 -16.59 63.69 46.46
C ARG A 17 -15.29 64.15 45.80
N LYS A 18 -15.45 64.70 44.58
CA LYS A 18 -14.58 65.63 43.84
C LYS A 18 -13.34 65.04 43.15
N CYS A 19 -13.42 64.92 41.82
CA CYS A 19 -12.57 65.71 40.94
C CYS A 19 -13.26 65.92 39.59
N LEU A 20 -13.56 67.19 39.32
CA LEU A 20 -14.00 67.72 38.04
C LEU A 20 -12.79 67.81 37.08
N SER A 21 -13.13 67.82 35.80
CA SER A 21 -12.36 68.35 34.66
C SER A 21 -11.07 67.62 34.26
N VAL A 22 -11.19 66.57 33.43
CA VAL A 22 -10.50 66.44 32.11
C VAL A 22 -11.32 65.46 31.24
N SER A 23 -12.58 65.76 30.93
CA SER A 23 -13.52 64.78 30.34
C SER A 23 -13.97 65.08 28.90
N SER A 24 -13.21 65.84 28.12
CA SER A 24 -13.65 66.17 26.75
C SER A 24 -12.61 65.92 25.65
N TYR A 25 -11.31 65.73 25.97
CA TYR A 25 -10.30 65.42 24.95
C TYR A 25 -9.91 63.93 24.90
N ALA A 26 -9.98 63.20 26.02
CA ALA A 26 -9.69 61.77 26.04
C ALA A 26 -10.79 60.92 25.37
N ALA A 27 -12.05 61.33 25.47
CA ALA A 27 -13.17 60.63 24.83
C ALA A 27 -13.14 60.76 23.29
N VAL A 28 -12.67 61.89 22.76
CA VAL A 28 -12.56 62.12 21.31
C VAL A 28 -11.34 61.40 20.72
N LEU A 29 -10.21 61.35 21.44
CA LEU A 29 -9.03 60.61 20.97
C LEU A 29 -9.25 59.09 20.96
N VAL A 30 -9.97 58.55 21.95
CA VAL A 30 -10.33 57.11 21.98
C VAL A 30 -11.35 56.76 20.89
N LEU A 31 -12.29 57.67 20.57
CA LEU A 31 -13.23 57.43 19.47
C LEU A 31 -12.55 57.49 18.10
N VAL A 32 -11.59 58.39 17.89
CA VAL A 32 -10.84 58.49 16.62
C VAL A 32 -9.90 57.29 16.42
N VAL A 33 -9.29 56.75 17.47
CA VAL A 33 -8.48 55.51 17.38
C VAL A 33 -9.36 54.28 17.08
N PHE A 34 -10.57 54.20 17.65
CA PHE A 34 -11.50 53.10 17.34
C PHE A 34 -12.14 53.21 15.94
N LEU A 35 -12.41 54.43 15.45
CA LEU A 35 -12.93 54.66 14.10
C LEU A 35 -11.86 54.55 13.01
N SER A 36 -10.58 54.76 13.32
CA SER A 36 -9.48 54.55 12.37
C SER A 36 -8.98 53.10 12.34
N ALA A 37 -9.19 52.31 13.39
CA ALA A 37 -8.90 50.87 13.37
C ALA A 37 -9.87 50.04 12.50
N SER A 38 -11.07 50.55 12.21
CA SER A 38 -12.07 49.85 11.39
C SER A 38 -11.89 50.07 9.88
N ALA A 39 -11.10 51.07 9.48
CA ALA A 39 -10.83 51.39 8.06
C ALA A 39 -9.66 50.60 7.46
N TRP A 40 -8.86 49.91 8.29
CA TRP A 40 -7.73 49.07 7.86
C TRP A 40 -8.00 47.57 8.06
N ALA A 41 -9.25 47.19 8.33
CA ALA A 41 -9.70 45.83 8.10
C ALA A 41 -9.90 45.65 6.59
N GLU A 42 -8.80 45.74 5.83
CA GLU A 42 -8.73 45.15 4.51
C GLU A 42 -9.21 43.70 4.70
N LYS A 43 -10.34 43.37 4.08
CA LYS A 43 -10.80 42.00 3.98
C LYS A 43 -9.68 41.25 3.27
N VAL A 44 -8.78 40.65 4.04
CA VAL A 44 -7.84 39.65 3.52
C VAL A 44 -8.74 38.57 3.00
N ALA A 45 -8.97 38.59 1.69
CA ALA A 45 -9.65 37.53 1.00
C ALA A 45 -8.79 36.30 1.26
N LEU A 46 -9.28 35.41 2.12
CA LEU A 46 -8.70 34.10 2.30
C LEU A 46 -8.93 33.37 0.97
N GLU A 47 -7.96 33.50 0.08
CA GLU A 47 -7.93 32.76 -1.16
C GLU A 47 -7.45 31.36 -0.79
N ASP A 48 -8.26 30.36 -1.10
CA ASP A 48 -7.85 28.98 -0.91
C ASP A 48 -6.64 28.70 -1.81
N ASP A 49 -5.56 28.21 -1.21
CA ASP A 49 -4.40 27.75 -1.97
C ASP A 49 -4.86 26.76 -3.04
N PRO A 50 -4.38 26.89 -4.29
CA PRO A 50 -4.73 25.93 -5.33
C PRO A 50 -4.40 24.51 -4.86
N PRO A 51 -5.24 23.52 -5.19
CA PRO A 51 -5.08 22.16 -4.68
C PRO A 51 -3.68 21.64 -5.02
N LEU A 52 -2.93 21.24 -3.99
CA LEU A 52 -1.54 20.80 -4.09
C LEU A 52 -1.34 19.63 -5.07
N VAL A 53 -2.41 18.92 -5.40
CA VAL A 53 -2.38 17.73 -6.27
C VAL A 53 -3.21 18.00 -7.52
N LEU A 54 -2.52 18.16 -8.65
CA LEU A 54 -3.14 18.22 -9.96
C LEU A 54 -3.91 16.92 -10.23
N LYS A 55 -5.06 17.02 -10.91
CA LYS A 55 -5.81 15.84 -11.37
C LYS A 55 -4.89 14.97 -12.24
N PRO A 56 -4.70 13.68 -11.91
CA PRO A 56 -3.82 12.81 -12.67
C PRO A 56 -4.25 12.70 -14.13
N LYS A 57 -3.30 12.80 -15.05
CA LYS A 57 -3.55 12.60 -16.49
C LYS A 57 -3.61 11.10 -16.80
N PRO A 58 -4.52 10.65 -17.67
CA PRO A 58 -4.46 9.29 -18.22
C PRO A 58 -3.11 9.06 -18.90
N GLY A 59 -2.56 7.86 -18.73
CA GLY A 59 -1.26 7.46 -19.24
C GLY A 59 -1.29 6.32 -20.24
N LYS A 60 -0.09 6.07 -20.76
CA LYS A 60 0.22 4.98 -21.68
C LYS A 60 1.24 4.07 -21.00
N LEU A 61 1.04 2.76 -21.13
CA LEU A 61 2.01 1.74 -20.75
C LEU A 61 2.44 0.97 -21.99
N THR A 62 3.74 0.84 -22.18
CA THR A 62 4.33 0.06 -23.28
C THR A 62 5.30 -0.95 -22.74
N GLY A 63 5.43 -2.08 -23.41
CA GLY A 63 6.38 -3.10 -23.03
C GLY A 63 6.52 -4.20 -24.05
N ARG A 64 7.28 -5.22 -23.69
CA ARG A 64 7.49 -6.44 -24.45
C ARG A 64 7.41 -7.65 -23.53
N ILE A 65 6.86 -8.76 -24.03
CA ILE A 65 6.82 -10.05 -23.35
C ILE A 65 7.50 -11.10 -24.21
N ALA A 66 8.54 -11.74 -23.67
CA ALA A 66 9.24 -12.83 -24.32
C ALA A 66 9.19 -14.10 -23.46
N PRO A 67 9.03 -15.29 -24.06
CA PRO A 67 8.63 -15.54 -25.45
C PRO A 67 7.17 -15.14 -25.72
N ALA A 68 6.91 -14.58 -26.92
CA ALA A 68 5.62 -14.03 -27.30
C ALA A 68 4.58 -15.13 -27.55
N GLU A 69 5.00 -16.23 -28.14
CA GLU A 69 4.18 -17.40 -28.48
C GLU A 69 3.61 -18.12 -27.25
N LYS A 70 4.15 -17.87 -26.05
CA LYS A 70 3.59 -18.41 -24.81
C LYS A 70 2.40 -17.60 -24.29
N VAL A 71 2.19 -16.38 -24.77
CA VAL A 71 1.14 -15.48 -24.28
C VAL A 71 -0.20 -15.86 -24.91
N GLN A 72 -1.15 -16.32 -24.09
CA GLN A 72 -2.52 -16.56 -24.54
C GLN A 72 -3.41 -15.33 -24.30
N THR A 73 -3.30 -14.72 -23.13
CA THR A 73 -3.99 -13.46 -22.83
C THR A 73 -3.11 -12.52 -22.03
N LEU A 74 -3.25 -11.23 -22.27
CA LEU A 74 -2.55 -10.16 -21.57
C LEU A 74 -3.56 -9.13 -21.07
N LYS A 75 -3.46 -8.75 -19.79
CA LYS A 75 -4.34 -7.76 -19.17
C LYS A 75 -3.57 -6.90 -18.16
N ALA A 76 -4.05 -5.68 -17.91
CA ALA A 76 -3.59 -4.85 -16.81
C ALA A 76 -4.71 -4.72 -15.78
N VAL A 77 -4.41 -4.92 -14.49
CA VAL A 77 -5.40 -4.92 -13.41
C VAL A 77 -5.07 -3.82 -12.40
N SER A 78 -6.02 -2.92 -12.15
CA SER A 78 -5.94 -1.99 -11.03
C SER A 78 -6.50 -2.67 -9.79
N ARG A 79 -5.63 -3.09 -8.85
CA ARG A 79 -6.07 -3.76 -7.61
C ARG A 79 -6.82 -2.83 -6.65
N VAL A 80 -6.69 -1.52 -6.82
CA VAL A 80 -7.44 -0.53 -6.02
C VAL A 80 -8.91 -0.49 -6.45
N THR A 81 -9.18 -0.56 -7.76
CA THR A 81 -10.54 -0.44 -8.30
C THR A 81 -11.15 -1.78 -8.72
N GLY A 82 -10.35 -2.84 -8.77
CA GLY A 82 -10.71 -4.13 -9.39
C GLY A 82 -10.83 -4.09 -10.91
N LYS A 83 -10.69 -2.91 -11.55
CA LYS A 83 -10.90 -2.75 -12.98
C LYS A 83 -9.78 -3.41 -13.78
N THR A 84 -10.19 -4.14 -14.82
CA THR A 84 -9.31 -4.81 -15.78
C THR A 84 -9.30 -4.02 -17.09
N TYR A 85 -8.12 -3.94 -17.69
CA TYR A 85 -7.86 -3.26 -18.96
C TYR A 85 -7.25 -4.26 -19.93
N LEU A 86 -7.71 -4.22 -21.18
CA LEU A 86 -7.11 -4.98 -22.28
C LEU A 86 -6.09 -4.10 -23.00
N PRO A 87 -5.03 -4.68 -23.58
CA PRO A 87 -4.08 -3.93 -24.38
C PRO A 87 -4.79 -3.36 -25.61
N ARG A 88 -4.39 -2.15 -26.00
CA ARG A 88 -4.80 -1.54 -27.28
C ARG A 88 -4.18 -2.31 -28.45
N SER A 89 -2.96 -2.80 -28.28
CA SER A 89 -2.26 -3.65 -29.24
C SER A 89 -1.35 -4.65 -28.51
N LEU A 90 -1.23 -5.85 -29.08
CA LEU A 90 -0.27 -6.89 -28.71
C LEU A 90 0.21 -7.53 -30.03
N ASP A 91 1.49 -7.45 -30.31
CA ASP A 91 2.14 -8.12 -31.44
C ASP A 91 2.51 -9.54 -31.02
N GLU A 92 1.91 -10.55 -31.66
CA GLU A 92 2.11 -11.96 -31.35
C GLU A 92 3.51 -12.48 -31.71
N LYS A 93 4.23 -11.80 -32.60
CA LYS A 93 5.59 -12.21 -33.02
C LYS A 93 6.66 -11.62 -32.12
N THR A 94 6.56 -10.33 -31.85
CA THR A 94 7.57 -9.60 -31.07
C THR A 94 7.26 -9.58 -29.57
N GLY A 95 6.00 -9.81 -29.21
CA GLY A 95 5.49 -9.69 -27.85
C GLY A 95 5.34 -8.25 -27.39
N GLU A 96 5.50 -7.26 -28.27
CA GLU A 96 5.32 -5.85 -27.95
C GLU A 96 3.85 -5.54 -27.69
N PHE A 97 3.58 -4.76 -26.64
CA PHE A 97 2.22 -4.40 -26.26
C PHE A 97 2.10 -2.95 -25.84
N THR A 98 0.89 -2.42 -25.97
CA THR A 98 0.54 -1.07 -25.53
C THR A 98 -0.81 -1.06 -24.83
N PHE A 99 -0.88 -0.46 -23.66
CA PHE A 99 -2.12 -0.02 -23.01
C PHE A 99 -2.24 1.51 -23.10
N THR A 100 -3.45 2.00 -23.34
CA THR A 100 -3.76 3.43 -23.43
C THR A 100 -4.89 3.79 -22.48
N ALA A 101 -4.98 5.08 -22.12
CA ALA A 101 -6.04 5.62 -21.27
C ALA A 101 -6.12 4.94 -19.89
N LEU A 102 -4.98 4.52 -19.35
CA LEU A 102 -4.89 4.06 -17.96
C LEU A 102 -4.94 5.28 -17.02
N PRO A 103 -5.82 5.33 -16.01
CA PRO A 103 -5.75 6.38 -14.99
C PRO A 103 -4.34 6.61 -14.43
N GLY A 104 -3.92 7.87 -14.36
CA GLY A 104 -2.61 8.25 -13.79
C GLY A 104 -2.58 8.17 -12.27
N ASP A 105 -1.38 8.31 -11.71
CA ASP A 105 -1.08 8.17 -10.26
C ASP A 105 -1.59 6.83 -9.68
N ALA A 106 -1.47 5.76 -10.46
CA ALA A 106 -1.97 4.43 -10.11
C ALA A 106 -0.95 3.33 -10.46
N VAL A 107 -1.08 2.19 -9.79
CA VAL A 107 -0.29 0.99 -10.07
C VAL A 107 -1.18 -0.07 -10.72
N TYR A 108 -0.63 -0.73 -11.72
CA TYR A 108 -1.30 -1.79 -12.49
C TYR A 108 -0.46 -3.06 -12.44
N ASP A 109 -1.11 -4.16 -12.10
CA ASP A 109 -0.51 -5.48 -12.19
C ASP A 109 -0.75 -6.04 -13.59
N ILE A 110 0.31 -6.39 -14.29
CA ILE A 110 0.21 -7.06 -15.59
C ILE A 110 -0.02 -8.55 -15.36
N CYS A 111 -1.11 -9.07 -15.90
CA CYS A 111 -1.52 -10.46 -15.78
C CYS A 111 -1.46 -11.13 -17.14
N VAL A 112 -0.73 -12.24 -17.20
CA VAL A 112 -0.56 -13.09 -18.38
C VAL A 112 -1.19 -14.44 -18.10
N ALA A 113 -2.10 -14.88 -18.97
CA ALA A 113 -2.41 -16.31 -19.08
C ALA A 113 -1.56 -16.88 -20.21
N THR A 114 -0.91 -18.01 -19.96
CA THR A 114 -0.05 -18.67 -20.95
C THR A 114 -0.75 -19.86 -21.60
N ALA A 115 -0.26 -20.27 -22.77
CA ALA A 115 -0.85 -21.38 -23.53
C ALA A 115 -0.83 -22.74 -22.79
N ASP A 116 0.12 -22.93 -21.86
CA ASP A 116 0.22 -24.10 -20.98
C ASP A 116 -0.66 -24.00 -19.70
N GLY A 117 -1.54 -23.00 -19.63
CA GLY A 117 -2.53 -22.84 -18.55
C GLY A 117 -2.02 -22.14 -17.30
N ARG A 118 -0.80 -21.57 -17.31
CA ARG A 118 -0.29 -20.78 -16.17
C ARG A 118 -0.91 -19.40 -16.15
N ARG A 119 -1.07 -18.86 -14.94
CA ARG A 119 -1.34 -17.45 -14.70
C ARG A 119 -0.13 -16.81 -14.05
N ILE A 120 0.44 -15.81 -14.69
CA ILE A 120 1.59 -15.08 -14.20
C ILE A 120 1.14 -13.64 -13.98
N GLU A 121 1.17 -13.19 -12.74
CA GLU A 121 0.60 -11.91 -12.34
C GLU A 121 1.65 -10.97 -11.75
N GLY A 122 1.54 -9.69 -12.08
CA GLY A 122 2.12 -8.61 -11.28
C GLY A 122 1.60 -8.66 -9.87
N ILE A 123 2.43 -8.21 -8.93
CA ILE A 123 1.99 -7.95 -7.57
C ILE A 123 2.65 -6.68 -7.03
N ASP A 124 1.83 -5.65 -6.80
CA ASP A 124 2.28 -4.46 -6.09
C ASP A 124 2.54 -4.81 -4.63
N LEU A 125 3.82 -4.78 -4.25
CA LEU A 125 4.28 -4.99 -2.87
C LEU A 125 4.59 -3.66 -2.16
N ASP A 126 4.17 -2.53 -2.72
CA ASP A 126 4.18 -1.25 -2.00
C ASP A 126 3.29 -1.31 -0.76
N PHE A 127 3.70 -0.60 0.29
CA PHE A 127 2.94 -0.51 1.52
C PHE A 127 1.58 0.16 1.30
N VAL A 128 0.56 -0.16 2.10
CA VAL A 128 -0.83 0.31 1.90
C VAL A 128 -0.95 1.83 1.69
N ASP A 129 -0.17 2.61 2.44
CA ASP A 129 -0.17 4.08 2.35
C ASP A 129 0.95 4.64 1.45
N ALA A 130 1.52 3.85 0.55
CA ALA A 130 2.67 4.28 -0.26
C ALA A 130 2.38 5.57 -1.04
N ARG A 131 1.13 5.79 -1.49
CA ARG A 131 0.72 7.05 -2.12
C ARG A 131 0.83 8.23 -1.15
N MET A 132 0.26 8.10 0.05
CA MET A 132 0.31 9.16 1.07
C MET A 132 1.75 9.44 1.52
N LEU A 133 2.58 8.41 1.65
CA LEU A 133 4.00 8.58 1.98
C LEU A 133 4.75 9.37 0.90
N ARG A 134 4.46 9.14 -0.38
CA ARG A 134 5.05 9.92 -1.48
C ARG A 134 4.60 11.37 -1.43
N LEU A 135 3.31 11.63 -1.22
CA LEU A 135 2.78 12.99 -1.11
C LEU A 135 3.38 13.73 0.09
N ALA A 136 3.52 13.04 1.23
CA ALA A 136 4.18 13.59 2.41
C ALA A 136 5.65 13.96 2.12
N GLU A 137 6.38 13.12 1.38
CA GLU A 137 7.77 13.40 0.98
C GLU A 137 7.88 14.63 0.06
N VAL A 138 6.99 14.74 -0.94
CA VAL A 138 6.90 15.92 -1.81
C VAL A 138 6.63 17.18 -0.98
N ARG A 139 5.70 17.11 -0.03
CA ARG A 139 5.37 18.24 0.85
C ARG A 139 6.54 18.62 1.75
N ARG A 140 7.25 17.65 2.33
CA ARG A 140 8.46 17.92 3.13
C ARG A 140 9.51 18.70 2.33
N LYS A 141 9.78 18.26 1.10
CA LYS A 141 10.74 18.93 0.21
C LYS A 141 10.32 20.35 -0.11
N GLN A 142 9.03 20.58 -0.40
CA GLN A 142 8.50 21.93 -0.65
C GLN A 142 8.64 22.85 0.57
N LEU A 143 8.48 22.30 1.77
CA LEU A 143 8.64 23.03 3.03
C LEU A 143 10.10 23.19 3.47
N GLY A 144 11.08 22.71 2.68
CA GLY A 144 12.49 22.75 3.05
C GLY A 144 12.84 21.90 4.27
N LEU A 145 11.98 20.95 4.65
CA LEU A 145 12.23 20.07 5.80
C LEU A 145 13.31 19.04 5.46
N PRO A 146 14.17 18.65 6.41
CA PRO A 146 15.22 17.66 6.17
C PRO A 146 14.61 16.30 5.78
N GLU A 147 15.36 15.49 5.04
CA GLU A 147 14.91 14.13 4.71
C GLU A 147 14.67 13.31 5.99
N LYS A 148 13.58 12.55 6.00
CA LYS A 148 13.27 11.68 7.15
C LYS A 148 14.24 10.50 7.13
N LYS A 149 15.02 10.32 8.20
CA LYS A 149 15.85 9.13 8.38
C LYS A 149 14.97 7.88 8.29
N LYS A 150 15.24 7.03 7.30
CA LYS A 150 14.52 5.77 7.12
C LYS A 150 15.16 4.72 8.03
N PRO A 151 14.37 4.04 8.90
CA PRO A 151 14.86 2.89 9.63
C PRO A 151 15.32 1.81 8.64
N SER A 152 16.26 0.98 9.06
CA SER A 152 16.69 -0.15 8.24
C SER A 152 15.77 -1.36 8.38
N PHE A 153 15.65 -2.15 7.32
CA PHE A 153 15.00 -3.45 7.33
C PHE A 153 16.05 -4.56 7.20
N THR A 154 16.11 -5.43 8.22
CA THR A 154 17.21 -6.38 8.41
C THR A 154 16.75 -7.83 8.34
N ARG A 155 17.67 -8.79 8.29
CA ARG A 155 17.33 -10.23 8.38
C ARG A 155 16.61 -10.61 9.67
N ARG A 156 16.92 -9.95 10.79
CA ARG A 156 16.20 -10.19 12.06
C ARG A 156 14.73 -9.82 11.93
N ASP A 157 14.40 -8.80 11.14
CA ASP A 157 13.02 -8.42 10.86
C ASP A 157 12.31 -9.48 10.01
N VAL A 158 13.00 -10.02 9.00
CA VAL A 158 12.49 -11.15 8.19
C VAL A 158 12.21 -12.36 9.07
N GLU A 159 13.12 -12.75 9.94
CA GLU A 159 12.97 -13.87 10.87
C GLU A 159 11.80 -13.64 11.84
N ALA A 160 11.66 -12.42 12.36
CA ALA A 160 10.55 -12.04 13.23
C ALA A 160 9.19 -12.13 12.50
N ILE A 161 9.11 -11.66 11.25
CA ILE A 161 7.92 -11.78 10.41
C ILE A 161 7.58 -13.25 10.11
N LEU A 162 8.59 -14.07 9.80
CA LEU A 162 8.41 -15.51 9.57
C LEU A 162 7.88 -16.21 10.82
N LYS A 163 8.45 -15.89 11.99
CA LYS A 163 8.01 -16.42 13.28
C LYS A 163 6.58 -15.97 13.61
N PHE A 164 6.27 -14.69 13.38
CA PHE A 164 4.94 -14.14 13.57
C PHE A 164 3.91 -14.90 12.73
N ALA A 165 4.15 -15.05 11.42
CA ALA A 165 3.21 -15.74 10.53
C ALA A 165 3.07 -17.23 10.89
N ALA A 166 4.15 -17.89 11.33
CA ALA A 166 4.11 -19.30 11.75
C ALA A 166 3.32 -19.51 13.05
N GLY A 167 3.44 -18.58 14.00
CA GLY A 167 2.76 -18.64 15.31
C GLY A 167 1.36 -18.00 15.32
N TRP A 168 0.89 -17.47 14.20
CA TRP A 168 -0.42 -16.83 14.13
C TRP A 168 -1.54 -17.88 14.18
N GLU A 169 -2.37 -17.81 15.22
CA GLU A 169 -3.52 -18.69 15.40
C GLU A 169 -4.77 -18.06 14.79
N ASP A 170 -5.18 -18.55 13.62
CA ASP A 170 -6.47 -18.22 13.02
C ASP A 170 -7.13 -19.46 12.42
N PHE A 171 -8.25 -19.25 11.69
CA PHE A 171 -9.00 -20.29 11.00
C PHE A 171 -8.15 -21.19 10.06
N MET A 172 -7.11 -20.66 9.43
CA MET A 172 -6.27 -21.32 8.43
C MET A 172 -5.25 -22.28 9.05
N ASP A 173 -5.06 -23.44 8.45
CA ASP A 173 -4.17 -24.51 8.94
C ASP A 173 -2.74 -24.36 8.46
N PHE A 174 -2.56 -23.72 7.31
CA PHE A 174 -1.28 -23.62 6.64
C PHE A 174 -1.06 -22.21 6.12
N ARG A 175 0.15 -21.71 6.35
CA ARG A 175 0.61 -20.38 5.98
C ARG A 175 1.95 -20.50 5.29
N ARG A 176 2.06 -19.94 4.09
CA ARG A 176 3.29 -19.92 3.32
C ARG A 176 3.56 -18.53 2.79
N ILE A 177 4.63 -17.92 3.28
CA ILE A 177 5.05 -16.62 2.79
C ILE A 177 5.77 -16.82 1.45
N LEU A 178 5.30 -16.10 0.43
CA LEU A 178 5.88 -16.08 -0.91
C LEU A 178 6.86 -14.92 -1.04
N TYR A 179 6.48 -13.73 -0.56
CA TYR A 179 7.30 -12.52 -0.60
C TYR A 179 7.27 -11.76 0.72
N ILE A 180 8.37 -11.11 1.04
CA ILE A 180 8.47 -10.07 2.07
C ILE A 180 9.18 -8.87 1.43
N ARG A 181 8.56 -7.70 1.46
CA ARG A 181 9.19 -6.43 1.05
C ARG A 181 9.24 -5.46 2.22
N GLY A 182 10.45 -5.12 2.65
CA GLY A 182 10.70 -4.21 3.76
C GLY A 182 10.79 -2.74 3.35
N TYR A 183 10.41 -1.86 4.29
CA TYR A 183 10.45 -0.40 4.20
C TYR A 183 10.87 0.19 5.57
N GLY A 184 11.96 -0.32 6.13
CA GLY A 184 12.38 -0.02 7.50
C GLY A 184 11.46 -0.66 8.53
N ASN A 185 10.72 0.15 9.29
CA ASN A 185 9.76 -0.33 10.31
C ASN A 185 8.41 -0.77 9.73
N ARG A 186 8.33 -1.00 8.41
CA ARG A 186 7.12 -1.42 7.70
C ARG A 186 7.47 -2.54 6.74
N ALA A 187 6.53 -3.43 6.47
CA ALA A 187 6.69 -4.49 5.49
C ALA A 187 5.36 -4.83 4.81
N THR A 188 5.46 -5.34 3.59
CA THR A 188 4.35 -5.98 2.88
C THR A 188 4.69 -7.44 2.64
N VAL A 189 3.77 -8.33 2.98
CA VAL A 189 3.96 -9.77 2.95
C VAL A 189 2.92 -10.39 2.04
N LEU A 190 3.36 -11.04 0.96
CA LEU A 190 2.48 -11.88 0.14
C LEU A 190 2.44 -13.26 0.76
N ILE A 191 1.27 -13.69 1.20
CA ILE A 191 1.08 -14.93 1.93
C ILE A 191 0.00 -15.78 1.28
N GLU A 192 0.28 -17.07 1.20
CA GLU A 192 -0.70 -18.07 0.86
C GLU A 192 -1.22 -18.73 2.13
N LEU A 193 -2.54 -18.85 2.19
CA LEU A 193 -3.26 -19.41 3.32
C LEU A 193 -4.10 -20.59 2.83
N MET A 194 -4.10 -21.69 3.59
CA MET A 194 -4.97 -22.83 3.34
C MET A 194 -5.64 -23.35 4.60
N ARG A 195 -6.93 -23.67 4.49
CA ARG A 195 -7.66 -24.55 5.40
C ARG A 195 -7.81 -25.91 4.73
N LEU A 196 -7.33 -26.96 5.39
CA LEU A 196 -7.40 -28.35 4.94
C LEU A 196 -8.37 -29.18 5.77
N ARG A 197 -8.65 -28.77 7.02
CA ARG A 197 -9.61 -29.43 7.90
C ARG A 197 -11.03 -28.95 7.64
N GLU A 198 -12.00 -29.83 7.88
CA GLU A 198 -13.42 -29.47 7.89
C GLU A 198 -13.72 -28.34 8.89
N PHE A 199 -14.82 -27.62 8.66
CA PHE A 199 -15.30 -26.53 9.50
C PHE A 199 -16.83 -26.45 9.47
N HIS A 200 -17.45 -25.97 10.54
CA HIS A 200 -18.90 -26.10 10.79
C HIS A 200 -19.81 -25.47 9.72
N ASP A 201 -19.38 -24.38 9.08
CA ASP A 201 -20.15 -23.72 8.02
C ASP A 201 -20.15 -24.46 6.69
N SER A 202 -19.28 -25.47 6.52
CA SER A 202 -19.28 -26.22 5.27
C SER A 202 -20.63 -26.90 5.04
N ARG A 203 -21.19 -27.51 6.09
CA ARG A 203 -22.48 -28.22 6.06
C ARG A 203 -23.70 -27.31 5.98
N LYS A 204 -23.64 -26.10 6.57
CA LYS A 204 -24.80 -25.18 6.63
C LYS A 204 -25.01 -24.37 5.35
N GLN A 205 -23.95 -24.10 4.59
CA GLN A 205 -24.00 -23.32 3.34
C GLN A 205 -24.05 -24.20 2.08
N GLY A 206 -24.50 -25.46 2.20
CA GLY A 206 -24.60 -26.39 1.08
C GLY A 206 -23.25 -26.83 0.50
N GLY A 207 -22.15 -26.67 1.24
CA GLY A 207 -20.87 -27.15 0.78
C GLY A 207 -20.56 -28.56 1.30
N GLU A 208 -19.78 -29.28 0.52
CA GLU A 208 -19.56 -30.69 0.73
C GLU A 208 -18.47 -30.94 1.79
N THR A 209 -18.50 -32.11 2.42
CA THR A 209 -17.41 -32.59 3.27
C THR A 209 -16.13 -32.73 2.43
N GLY A 210 -14.99 -32.28 2.98
CA GLY A 210 -13.70 -32.31 2.27
C GLY A 210 -13.33 -31.09 1.40
N ASP A 211 -14.13 -30.02 1.40
CA ASP A 211 -13.75 -28.74 0.79
C ASP A 211 -12.51 -28.13 1.45
N LEU A 212 -11.61 -27.55 0.65
CA LEU A 212 -10.53 -26.70 1.12
C LEU A 212 -10.85 -25.22 0.90
N VAL A 213 -10.33 -24.37 1.78
CA VAL A 213 -10.31 -22.91 1.57
C VAL A 213 -8.89 -22.50 1.23
N TRP A 214 -8.71 -21.87 0.08
CA TRP A 214 -7.42 -21.36 -0.39
C TRP A 214 -7.51 -19.84 -0.59
N ARG A 215 -6.51 -19.12 -0.10
CA ARG A 215 -6.40 -17.68 -0.29
C ARG A 215 -4.98 -17.26 -0.59
N ILE A 216 -4.87 -16.18 -1.35
CA ILE A 216 -3.65 -15.40 -1.47
C ILE A 216 -3.97 -13.99 -0.95
N GLU A 217 -3.21 -13.54 0.03
CA GLU A 217 -3.42 -12.26 0.70
C GLU A 217 -2.14 -11.43 0.73
N LEU A 218 -2.31 -10.11 0.71
CA LEU A 218 -1.28 -9.16 1.12
C LEU A 218 -1.53 -8.76 2.56
N TRP A 219 -0.55 -9.02 3.42
CA TRP A 219 -0.51 -8.51 4.79
C TRP A 219 0.40 -7.30 4.84
N TYR A 220 -0.06 -6.25 5.50
CA TYR A 220 0.75 -5.07 5.81
C TYR A 220 1.16 -5.15 7.27
N MET A 221 2.45 -4.97 7.52
CA MET A 221 3.03 -5.12 8.84
C MET A 221 3.81 -3.88 9.24
N GLU A 222 3.83 -3.59 10.52
CA GLU A 222 4.63 -2.52 11.10
C GLU A 222 5.36 -2.99 12.35
N LYS A 223 6.50 -2.36 12.63
CA LYS A 223 7.29 -2.62 13.81
C LYS A 223 6.90 -1.64 14.92
N ARG A 224 6.26 -2.14 15.97
CA ARG A 224 5.85 -1.37 17.16
C ARG A 224 6.24 -2.10 18.44
N GLY A 225 6.62 -1.34 19.47
CA GLY A 225 6.94 -1.90 20.79
C GLY A 225 8.03 -2.99 20.79
N GLY A 226 8.92 -3.00 19.79
CA GLY A 226 9.96 -4.03 19.64
C GLY A 226 9.53 -5.30 18.88
N GLY A 227 8.26 -5.43 18.49
CA GLY A 227 7.72 -6.54 17.71
C GLY A 227 7.18 -6.13 16.34
N TRP A 228 6.94 -7.12 15.48
CA TRP A 228 6.22 -6.93 14.23
C TRP A 228 4.75 -7.29 14.44
N GLU A 229 3.85 -6.41 14.01
CA GLU A 229 2.41 -6.61 14.07
C GLU A 229 1.78 -6.47 12.68
N ARG A 230 0.71 -7.23 12.43
CA ARG A 230 -0.14 -7.07 11.24
C ARG A 230 -1.10 -5.91 11.48
N ILE A 231 -1.20 -4.99 10.53
CA ILE A 231 -2.18 -3.90 10.58
C ILE A 231 -3.57 -4.48 10.31
N PRO A 232 -4.55 -4.30 11.21
CA PRO A 232 -5.88 -4.85 11.02
C PRO A 232 -6.67 -4.09 9.95
N ASN A 233 -7.56 -4.80 9.23
CA ASN A 233 -8.56 -4.25 8.30
C ASN A 233 -8.00 -3.52 7.08
N VAL A 234 -6.72 -3.73 6.75
CA VAL A 234 -6.08 -3.16 5.55
C VAL A 234 -5.52 -4.24 4.62
N GLU A 235 -5.67 -5.51 4.98
CA GLU A 235 -5.26 -6.63 4.15
C GLU A 235 -5.98 -6.61 2.80
N ARG A 236 -5.33 -7.20 1.79
CA ARG A 236 -5.92 -7.35 0.46
C ARG A 236 -6.00 -8.81 0.10
N VAL A 237 -7.21 -9.31 -0.10
CA VAL A 237 -7.44 -10.66 -0.63
C VAL A 237 -7.33 -10.61 -2.15
N LEU A 238 -6.32 -11.27 -2.71
CA LEU A 238 -6.10 -11.35 -4.17
C LEU A 238 -6.91 -12.49 -4.78
N HIS A 239 -6.90 -13.63 -4.09
CA HIS A 239 -7.67 -14.80 -4.47
C HIS A 239 -8.34 -15.39 -3.25
N ARG A 240 -9.57 -15.85 -3.44
CA ARG A 240 -10.30 -16.67 -2.49
C ARG A 240 -11.03 -17.74 -3.27
N LEU A 241 -10.73 -18.99 -2.95
CA LEU A 241 -11.41 -20.14 -3.52
C LEU A 241 -11.84 -21.07 -2.39
N ARG A 242 -13.06 -21.58 -2.54
CA ARG A 242 -13.53 -22.76 -1.82
C ARG A 242 -13.81 -23.81 -2.89
N ALA A 243 -13.12 -24.94 -2.84
CA ALA A 243 -13.19 -25.93 -3.91
C ALA A 243 -12.82 -27.34 -3.41
N LYS A 244 -13.14 -28.34 -4.22
CA LYS A 244 -12.66 -29.72 -4.00
C LYS A 244 -11.14 -29.81 -4.25
N PRO A 245 -10.42 -30.74 -3.61
CA PRO A 245 -8.98 -30.94 -3.85
C PRO A 245 -8.59 -31.10 -5.32
N ALA A 246 -9.43 -31.76 -6.13
CA ALA A 246 -9.18 -31.96 -7.56
C ALA A 246 -9.25 -30.65 -8.36
N GLU A 247 -10.17 -29.76 -8.03
CA GLU A 247 -10.31 -28.45 -8.68
C GLU A 247 -9.20 -27.50 -8.24
N TRP A 248 -8.88 -27.49 -6.94
CA TRP A 248 -7.78 -26.70 -6.41
C TRP A 248 -6.43 -27.09 -7.03
N ARG A 249 -6.19 -28.38 -7.32
CA ARG A 249 -4.96 -28.83 -8.01
C ARG A 249 -4.79 -28.25 -9.41
N LYS A 250 -5.87 -27.77 -10.04
CA LYS A 250 -5.81 -27.10 -11.35
C LYS A 250 -5.30 -25.66 -11.26
N ILE A 251 -5.24 -25.07 -10.06
CA ILE A 251 -4.75 -23.71 -9.89
C ILE A 251 -3.27 -23.66 -10.26
N HIS A 252 -2.96 -22.78 -11.20
CA HIS A 252 -1.61 -22.44 -11.60
C HIS A 252 -1.44 -20.93 -11.58
N VAL A 253 -0.90 -20.38 -10.49
CA VAL A 253 -0.68 -18.94 -10.37
C VAL A 253 0.69 -18.62 -9.79
N GLU A 254 1.39 -17.67 -10.38
CA GLU A 254 2.68 -17.15 -9.92
C GLU A 254 2.66 -15.63 -9.88
N TYR A 255 3.40 -15.05 -8.94
CA TYR A 255 3.47 -13.62 -8.76
C TYR A 255 4.88 -13.09 -9.01
N TYR A 256 4.99 -12.00 -9.77
CA TYR A 256 6.23 -11.33 -10.10
C TYR A 256 6.10 -9.82 -9.85
N PRO A 257 6.72 -9.28 -8.79
CA PRO A 257 6.61 -7.85 -8.46
C PRO A 257 7.06 -6.93 -9.60
N ARG A 258 8.01 -7.37 -10.44
CA ARG A 258 8.47 -6.63 -11.62
C ARG A 258 7.40 -6.40 -12.69
N MET A 259 6.30 -7.16 -12.67
CA MET A 259 5.18 -7.02 -13.60
C MET A 259 4.13 -6.02 -13.10
N SER A 260 4.38 -5.33 -11.99
CA SER A 260 3.55 -4.22 -11.53
C SER A 260 4.18 -2.90 -11.94
N VAL A 261 3.41 -2.07 -12.64
CA VAL A 261 3.91 -0.81 -13.21
C VAL A 261 3.09 0.37 -12.69
N ARG A 262 3.79 1.45 -12.36
CA ARG A 262 3.17 2.71 -11.98
C ARG A 262 3.01 3.61 -13.20
N ILE A 263 1.82 4.19 -13.34
CA ILE A 263 1.59 5.37 -14.17
C ILE A 263 1.68 6.58 -13.24
N ASP A 264 2.60 7.51 -13.50
CA ASP A 264 2.75 8.73 -12.71
C ASP A 264 1.57 9.70 -12.91
N ALA A 265 1.51 10.77 -12.12
CA ALA A 265 0.45 11.78 -12.24
C ALA A 265 0.45 12.51 -13.59
N LYS A 266 1.56 12.44 -14.35
CA LYS A 266 1.71 13.01 -15.69
C LYS A 266 1.34 12.02 -16.80
N GLY A 267 0.92 10.80 -16.46
CA GLY A 267 0.55 9.76 -17.42
C GLY A 267 1.74 8.98 -17.99
N ARG A 268 2.93 9.06 -17.37
CA ARG A 268 4.14 8.37 -17.84
C ARG A 268 4.37 7.08 -17.08
N SER A 269 4.97 6.10 -17.74
CA SER A 269 5.46 4.86 -17.15
C SER A 269 6.79 4.46 -17.76
N ASP A 270 7.54 3.63 -17.06
CA ASP A 270 8.71 2.97 -17.62
C ASP A 270 8.30 1.91 -18.66
N PHE A 271 9.21 1.60 -19.58
CA PHE A 271 9.05 0.48 -20.51
C PHE A 271 9.16 -0.84 -19.74
N LEU A 272 8.19 -1.74 -19.95
CA LEU A 272 8.14 -3.02 -19.24
C LEU A 272 8.67 -4.16 -20.11
N ASP A 273 9.81 -4.74 -19.75
CA ASP A 273 10.36 -5.94 -20.42
C ASP A 273 10.12 -7.18 -19.53
N ILE A 274 9.26 -8.09 -19.99
CA ILE A 274 8.85 -9.30 -19.26
C ILE A 274 9.48 -10.51 -19.92
N ILE A 275 10.19 -11.31 -19.12
CA ILE A 275 10.67 -12.64 -19.52
C ILE A 275 9.83 -13.68 -18.79
N LEU A 276 8.96 -14.40 -19.51
CA LEU A 276 8.19 -15.49 -18.95
C LEU A 276 9.10 -16.68 -18.66
N PRO A 277 9.06 -17.26 -17.46
CA PRO A 277 9.89 -18.41 -17.12
C PRO A 277 9.46 -19.64 -17.92
N ASP A 278 10.41 -20.49 -18.30
CA ASP A 278 10.12 -21.75 -18.98
C ASP A 278 9.45 -22.76 -18.05
N THR A 279 9.90 -22.81 -16.80
CA THR A 279 9.41 -23.74 -15.79
C THR A 279 8.69 -23.01 -14.65
N PRO A 280 7.66 -23.62 -14.06
CA PRO A 280 7.00 -23.03 -12.89
C PRO A 280 7.93 -22.86 -11.68
N ASP A 281 7.76 -21.77 -10.93
CA ASP A 281 8.49 -21.49 -9.69
C ASP A 281 7.56 -21.61 -8.47
N ALA A 282 7.66 -22.73 -7.76
CA ALA A 282 6.88 -22.99 -6.56
C ALA A 282 7.10 -21.96 -5.44
N SER A 283 8.22 -21.23 -5.43
CA SER A 283 8.47 -20.20 -4.41
C SER A 283 7.74 -18.87 -4.69
N ARG A 284 7.21 -18.69 -5.90
CA ARG A 284 6.49 -17.48 -6.34
C ARG A 284 4.99 -17.62 -6.38
N GLY A 285 4.47 -18.81 -6.08
CA GLY A 285 3.05 -19.07 -6.14
C GLY A 285 2.76 -20.56 -6.07
N ARG A 286 1.70 -20.99 -6.75
CA ARG A 286 1.20 -22.36 -6.73
C ARG A 286 1.23 -22.94 -8.15
N PRO A 287 2.22 -23.79 -8.46
CA PRO A 287 2.16 -24.62 -9.66
C PRO A 287 1.03 -25.64 -9.53
N ALA A 288 0.41 -25.96 -10.66
CA ALA A 288 -0.63 -26.99 -10.72
C ALA A 288 -0.11 -28.35 -10.23
N ASN A 289 -1.03 -29.19 -9.75
CA ASN A 289 -0.77 -30.56 -9.29
C ASN A 289 0.25 -30.70 -8.13
N THR A 290 0.53 -29.60 -7.41
CA THR A 290 1.39 -29.65 -6.23
C THR A 290 0.65 -30.11 -4.97
N ARG A 291 1.39 -30.57 -3.96
CA ARG A 291 0.83 -30.92 -2.65
C ARG A 291 0.33 -29.64 -1.94
N PRO A 292 -0.75 -29.69 -1.14
CA PRO A 292 -1.24 -28.53 -0.39
C PRO A 292 -0.16 -27.82 0.44
N LYS A 293 0.61 -28.60 1.22
CA LYS A 293 1.72 -28.10 2.03
C LYS A 293 3.01 -28.06 1.21
N LEU A 294 3.37 -26.89 0.70
CA LEU A 294 4.68 -26.65 0.06
C LEU A 294 5.59 -25.92 1.03
N LYS A 295 6.85 -26.35 1.16
CA LYS A 295 7.84 -25.61 1.94
C LYS A 295 8.81 -24.93 0.98
N THR A 296 8.71 -23.61 0.88
CA THR A 296 9.59 -22.77 0.05
C THR A 296 10.14 -21.63 0.89
N LYS A 297 11.36 -21.17 0.57
CA LYS A 297 11.88 -19.93 1.15
C LYS A 297 11.18 -18.73 0.50
N PRO A 298 10.80 -17.70 1.27
CA PRO A 298 10.21 -16.51 0.70
C PRO A 298 11.26 -15.70 -0.08
N HIS A 299 10.80 -14.97 -1.08
CA HIS A 299 11.59 -13.93 -1.74
C HIS A 299 11.61 -12.68 -0.86
N VAL A 300 12.79 -12.25 -0.45
CA VAL A 300 12.96 -11.07 0.41
C VAL A 300 13.48 -9.90 -0.42
N LEU A 301 12.77 -8.78 -0.35
CA LEU A 301 13.08 -7.53 -1.04
C LEU A 301 13.28 -6.41 -0.01
N GLY A 302 14.18 -5.47 -0.30
CA GLY A 302 14.41 -4.30 0.55
C GLY A 302 15.23 -4.58 1.81
N LEU A 303 16.11 -5.59 1.80
CA LEU A 303 17.14 -5.74 2.84
C LEU A 303 18.24 -4.69 2.64
N ASP A 304 18.61 -4.00 3.71
CA ASP A 304 19.71 -3.02 3.71
C ASP A 304 21.10 -3.64 3.84
N GLU A 305 21.23 -4.93 3.51
CA GLU A 305 22.53 -5.59 3.56
C GLU A 305 23.33 -5.26 2.29
N PRO A 306 24.64 -4.95 2.41
CA PRO A 306 25.51 -4.96 1.25
C PRO A 306 25.42 -6.37 0.68
N SER A 307 24.89 -6.49 -0.54
CA SER A 307 24.93 -7.73 -1.31
C SER A 307 26.34 -8.27 -1.16
N THR A 308 26.49 -9.43 -0.51
CA THR A 308 27.72 -10.23 -0.55
C THR A 308 27.88 -10.82 -1.95
N ARG A 309 27.71 -9.99 -2.99
CA ARG A 309 28.15 -10.28 -4.34
C ARG A 309 29.64 -10.52 -4.20
N PRO A 310 30.15 -11.72 -4.53
CA PRO A 310 31.58 -11.91 -4.60
C PRO A 310 32.13 -10.83 -5.52
N ALA A 311 33.14 -10.09 -5.04
CA ALA A 311 33.79 -9.06 -5.82
C ALA A 311 34.06 -9.60 -7.23
N LYS A 312 33.64 -8.87 -8.27
CA LYS A 312 33.96 -9.21 -9.67
C LYS A 312 35.44 -9.60 -9.70
N LYS A 313 35.74 -10.87 -9.99
CA LYS A 313 37.12 -11.31 -10.23
C LYS A 313 37.67 -10.36 -11.28
N LYS A 314 38.73 -9.61 -10.93
CA LYS A 314 39.45 -8.79 -11.91
C LYS A 314 39.79 -9.70 -13.11
N PRO A 315 39.63 -9.23 -14.35
CA PRO A 315 40.07 -10.00 -15.51
C PRO A 315 41.54 -10.36 -15.30
N GLN A 316 41.85 -11.66 -15.24
CA GLN A 316 43.22 -12.12 -15.30
C GLN A 316 43.76 -11.69 -16.66
N THR A 317 44.64 -10.69 -16.65
CA THR A 317 45.45 -10.32 -17.80
C THR A 317 46.35 -11.52 -18.07
N ARG A 318 46.08 -12.25 -19.15
CA ARG A 318 47.04 -13.21 -19.69
C ARG A 318 48.27 -12.41 -20.15
N ARG A 319 49.42 -12.69 -19.54
CA ARG A 319 50.74 -12.34 -20.09
C ARG A 319 51.17 -13.47 -21.00
#